data_AF-A0A0K9YWG2-F1
#
_entry.id   AF-A0A0K9YWG2-F1
#
_cell.length_a   1.000
_cell.length_b   1.000
_cell.length_c   1.000
_cell.angle_alpha   90.00
_cell.angle_beta   90.00
_cell.angle_gamma   90.00
#
_symmetry.space_group_name_H-M   'P 1'
#
loop_
_entity.id
_entity.type
_entity.pdbx_description
1 polymer ?
#
loop_
_entity_poly.entity_id
_entity_poly.type
_entity_poly.pdbx_seq_one_letter_code
_entity_poly.pdbx_strand_id
1 'polypeptide(L)'
;MRDAADGQQEHFETLPLFSTTDKGGRMTVLRPGRPVGRAAPLLPWLLAAAALWALTGSVPFGALLGLAPTPAISMFLGHPVTVGVAVVLLFVAISATGGVYSRAVDQFGQTRVAGLFASLAVSGGLVADAGVLLLWTLTSDPSRPFDLDAIATSPTIPPELGAVVGAGFALWAAIALLRLPGSIAHARRRQADIDRLRLEGSSFTGTLTAVSFANSWLFDLPIFNVEVGFIVDGAPRVVSAHMRTSADRVPVVGSRMLVLTDDRGTTHVELDSSNGATFEPDVRKYAAPDG
;
A
#
# COMPACT_ATOMS: atom_id res chain seq x y z
N MET A 1 -20.87 -22.85 -10.43
CA MET A 1 -19.40 -23.02 -10.35
C MET A 1 -18.63 -21.72 -10.14
N ARG A 2 -19.17 -20.53 -10.49
CA ARG A 2 -18.58 -19.23 -10.10
C ARG A 2 -18.77 -18.90 -8.60
N ASP A 3 -19.92 -19.25 -8.03
CA ASP A 3 -20.24 -18.91 -6.63
C ASP A 3 -19.37 -19.60 -5.56
N ALA A 4 -18.79 -20.76 -5.87
CA ALA A 4 -17.89 -21.46 -4.94
C ALA A 4 -16.49 -20.83 -4.89
N ALA A 5 -16.05 -20.19 -5.98
CA ALA A 5 -14.77 -19.49 -6.06
C ALA A 5 -14.84 -18.14 -5.33
N ASP A 6 -15.95 -17.41 -5.46
CA ASP A 6 -16.17 -16.14 -4.75
C ASP A 6 -16.33 -16.35 -3.23
N GLY A 7 -17.03 -17.41 -2.80
CA GLY A 7 -17.13 -17.77 -1.37
C GLY A 7 -15.81 -18.21 -0.73
N GLN A 8 -14.92 -18.88 -1.49
CA GLN A 8 -13.55 -19.12 -1.03
C GLN A 8 -12.70 -17.84 -1.04
N GLN A 9 -12.92 -16.92 -1.99
CA GLN A 9 -12.18 -15.65 -2.08
C GLN A 9 -12.41 -14.74 -0.88
N GLU A 10 -13.65 -14.58 -0.39
CA GLU A 10 -13.93 -13.84 0.86
C GLU A 10 -13.36 -14.55 2.10
N HIS A 11 -13.34 -15.89 2.10
CA HIS A 11 -12.85 -16.68 3.23
C HIS A 11 -11.33 -16.54 3.43
N PHE A 12 -10.55 -16.41 2.35
CA PHE A 12 -9.10 -16.19 2.44
C PHE A 12 -8.71 -14.74 2.70
N GLU A 13 -9.57 -13.77 2.37
CA GLU A 13 -9.36 -12.35 2.70
C GLU A 13 -9.51 -12.05 4.20
N THR A 14 -10.15 -12.97 4.94
CA THR A 14 -10.43 -12.84 6.38
C THR A 14 -9.58 -13.74 7.28
N LEU A 15 -8.67 -14.55 6.73
CA LEU A 15 -7.80 -15.39 7.56
C LEU A 15 -6.68 -14.57 8.21
N PRO A 16 -6.32 -14.88 9.47
CA PRO A 16 -5.23 -14.20 10.15
C PRO A 16 -3.91 -14.36 9.40
N LEU A 17 -3.25 -13.23 9.14
CA LEU A 17 -1.94 -13.21 8.51
C LEU A 17 -0.87 -13.32 9.59
N PHE A 18 0.01 -14.32 9.48
CA PHE A 18 1.13 -14.51 10.40
C PHE A 18 2.47 -14.23 9.70
N SER A 19 3.43 -13.74 10.47
CA SER A 19 4.79 -13.49 10.02
C SER A 19 5.78 -13.60 11.16
N THR A 20 6.75 -14.48 11.03
CA THR A 20 7.86 -14.68 11.99
C THR A 20 8.93 -13.59 11.92
N THR A 21 8.96 -12.81 10.84
CA THR A 21 10.04 -11.85 10.54
C THR A 21 9.53 -10.43 10.32
N ASP A 22 8.55 -10.27 9.44
CA ASP A 22 7.99 -8.97 9.06
C ASP A 22 6.84 -8.53 10.01
N LYS A 23 6.69 -7.21 10.18
CA LYS A 23 5.62 -6.58 10.98
C LYS A 23 4.80 -5.59 10.16
N GLY A 24 3.54 -5.39 10.57
CA GLY A 24 2.65 -4.36 10.04
C GLY A 24 2.52 -4.42 8.51
N GLY A 25 2.74 -3.29 7.84
CA GLY A 25 2.58 -3.21 6.39
C GLY A 25 3.56 -4.05 5.57
N ARG A 26 4.62 -4.61 6.19
CA ARG A 26 5.59 -5.50 5.54
C ARG A 26 5.19 -6.98 5.59
N MET A 27 4.19 -7.34 6.38
CA MET A 27 3.71 -8.71 6.42
C MET A 27 3.19 -9.10 5.03
N THR A 28 3.65 -10.24 4.54
CA THR A 28 3.42 -10.69 3.16
C THR A 28 2.57 -11.95 3.19
N VAL A 29 1.49 -11.96 2.43
CA VAL A 29 0.67 -13.15 2.21
C VAL A 29 0.91 -13.70 0.80
N LEU A 30 0.87 -15.03 0.67
CA LEU A 30 0.70 -15.68 -0.62
C LEU A 30 -0.51 -16.60 -0.50
N ARG A 31 -1.55 -16.38 -1.32
CA ARG A 31 -2.70 -17.29 -1.36
C ARG A 31 -2.24 -18.65 -1.92
N PRO A 32 -2.72 -19.79 -1.38
CA PRO A 32 -2.39 -21.10 -1.93
C PRO A 32 -2.66 -21.17 -3.45
N GLY A 33 -1.72 -21.74 -4.21
CA GLY A 33 -1.82 -21.89 -5.66
C GLY A 33 -1.65 -20.61 -6.48
N ARG A 34 -1.40 -19.44 -5.86
CA ARG A 34 -1.07 -18.21 -6.60
C ARG A 34 0.44 -18.13 -6.90
N PRO A 35 0.82 -17.67 -8.10
CA PRO A 35 2.23 -17.45 -8.41
C PRO A 35 2.78 -16.21 -7.70
N VAL A 36 4.10 -16.17 -7.54
CA VAL A 36 4.83 -14.99 -7.04
C VAL A 36 4.51 -13.75 -7.86
N GLY A 37 4.33 -12.62 -7.17
CA GLY A 37 3.95 -11.34 -7.74
C GLY A 37 4.89 -10.81 -8.82
N ARG A 38 4.32 -10.18 -9.85
CA ARG A 38 5.05 -9.47 -10.92
C ARG A 38 4.61 -8.01 -10.97
N ALA A 39 5.54 -7.09 -11.17
CA ALA A 39 5.24 -5.65 -11.25
C ALA A 39 4.68 -5.22 -12.61
N ALA A 40 5.05 -5.91 -13.70
CA ALA A 40 4.70 -5.51 -15.07
C ALA A 40 3.18 -5.30 -15.30
N PRO A 41 2.27 -6.14 -14.78
CA PRO A 41 0.83 -5.94 -14.95
C PRO A 41 0.28 -4.66 -14.27
N LEU A 42 0.99 -4.09 -13.29
CA LEU A 42 0.56 -2.89 -12.57
C LEU A 42 0.95 -1.59 -13.28
N LEU A 43 1.94 -1.64 -14.16
CA LEU A 43 2.47 -0.45 -14.83
C LEU A 43 1.42 0.35 -15.62
N PRO A 44 0.56 -0.25 -16.48
CA PRO A 44 -0.45 0.54 -17.19
C PRO A 44 -1.45 1.21 -16.25
N TRP A 45 -1.83 0.54 -15.15
CA TRP A 45 -2.73 1.11 -14.14
C TRP A 45 -2.08 2.25 -13.36
N LEU A 46 -0.80 2.10 -13.00
CA LEU A 46 -0.01 3.15 -12.38
C LEU A 46 0.06 4.39 -13.28
N LEU A 47 0.38 4.20 -14.57
CA LEU A 47 0.48 5.30 -15.53
C LEU A 47 -0.87 5.98 -15.76
N ALA A 48 -1.96 5.21 -15.86
CA ALA A 48 -3.30 5.77 -16.00
C ALA A 48 -3.72 6.60 -14.76
N ALA A 49 -3.46 6.09 -13.55
CA ALA A 49 -3.72 6.83 -12.33
C ALA A 49 -2.86 8.10 -12.24
N ALA A 50 -1.57 8.03 -12.59
CA ALA A 50 -0.68 9.19 -12.63
C ALA A 50 -1.14 10.24 -13.65
N ALA A 51 -1.60 9.82 -14.84
CA ALA A 51 -2.14 10.73 -15.84
C ALA A 51 -3.41 11.45 -15.34
N LEU A 52 -4.30 10.75 -14.63
CA LEU A 52 -5.48 11.35 -14.02
C LEU A 52 -5.11 12.38 -12.93
N TRP A 53 -4.11 12.07 -12.10
CA TRP A 53 -3.58 13.02 -11.12
C TRP A 53 -2.92 14.23 -11.78
N ALA A 54 -2.22 14.05 -12.89
CA ALA A 54 -1.65 15.15 -13.66
C ALA A 54 -2.74 16.09 -14.20
N LEU A 55 -3.76 15.53 -14.87
CA LEU A 55 -4.89 16.31 -15.41
C LEU A 55 -5.69 17.04 -14.33
N THR A 56 -5.89 16.38 -13.19
CA THR A 56 -6.58 16.97 -12.04
C THR A 56 -5.73 18.08 -11.39
N GLY A 57 -4.41 17.87 -11.32
CA GLY A 57 -3.44 18.80 -10.76
C GLY A 57 -3.30 20.11 -11.53
N SER A 58 -3.60 20.10 -12.84
CA SER A 58 -3.41 21.27 -13.69
C SER A 58 -4.22 22.49 -13.21
N VAL A 59 -5.41 22.29 -12.63
CA VAL A 59 -6.23 23.39 -12.09
C VAL A 59 -5.58 24.04 -10.86
N PRO A 60 -5.30 23.33 -9.75
CA PRO A 60 -4.63 23.96 -8.62
C PRO A 60 -3.24 24.50 -8.98
N PHE A 61 -2.43 23.79 -9.78
CA PHE A 61 -1.11 24.29 -10.15
C PHE A 61 -1.17 25.54 -11.04
N GLY A 62 -2.01 25.53 -12.08
CA GLY A 62 -2.13 26.64 -13.01
C GLY A 62 -2.93 27.83 -12.47
N ALA A 63 -4.11 27.59 -11.91
CA ALA A 63 -5.01 28.67 -11.48
C ALA A 63 -4.72 29.19 -10.06
N LEU A 64 -4.22 28.33 -9.15
CA LEU A 64 -4.05 28.71 -7.73
C LEU A 64 -2.59 28.86 -7.32
N LEU A 65 -1.64 28.17 -7.97
CA LEU A 65 -0.22 28.19 -7.59
C LEU A 65 0.67 28.94 -8.59
N GLY A 66 0.06 29.71 -9.49
CA GLY A 66 0.78 30.63 -10.37
C GLY A 66 1.56 29.98 -11.51
N LEU A 67 1.43 28.67 -11.76
CA LEU A 67 2.12 27.98 -12.86
C LEU A 67 1.37 28.06 -14.21
N ALA A 68 0.38 28.94 -14.35
CA ALA A 68 -0.23 29.16 -15.65
C ALA A 68 0.75 29.91 -16.59
N PRO A 69 1.05 29.36 -17.78
CA PRO A 69 2.03 29.96 -18.68
C PRO A 69 1.58 31.29 -19.28
N THR A 70 0.27 31.51 -19.38
CA THR A 70 -0.32 32.75 -19.90
C THR A 70 -1.57 33.11 -19.11
N PRO A 71 -1.98 34.41 -19.11
CA PRO A 71 -3.24 34.83 -18.48
C PRO A 71 -4.47 34.12 -19.05
N ALA A 72 -4.48 33.80 -20.35
CA ALA A 72 -5.58 33.08 -20.99
C ALA A 72 -5.73 31.66 -20.42
N ILE A 73 -4.62 30.97 -20.18
CA ILE A 73 -4.64 29.63 -19.58
C ILE A 73 -5.05 29.71 -18.11
N SER A 74 -4.57 30.71 -17.36
CA SER A 74 -5.00 30.94 -15.98
C SER A 74 -6.52 31.13 -15.90
N MET A 75 -7.09 31.97 -16.77
CA MET A 75 -8.52 32.22 -16.84
C MET A 75 -9.32 30.97 -17.25
N PHE A 76 -8.81 30.18 -18.21
CA PHE A 76 -9.43 28.93 -18.62
C PHE A 76 -9.45 27.89 -17.49
N LEU A 77 -8.34 27.72 -16.78
CA LEU A 77 -8.22 26.77 -15.66
C LEU A 77 -9.05 27.21 -14.45
N GLY A 78 -9.17 28.53 -14.21
CA GLY A 78 -10.03 29.10 -13.18
C GLY A 78 -11.52 29.13 -13.53
N HIS A 79 -11.90 28.78 -14.77
CA HIS A 79 -13.29 28.81 -15.20
C HIS A 79 -14.13 27.76 -14.43
N PRO A 80 -15.35 28.08 -13.95
CA PRO A 80 -16.14 27.17 -13.11
C PRO A 80 -16.39 25.78 -13.72
N VAL A 81 -16.56 25.72 -15.05
CA VAL A 81 -16.73 24.43 -15.76
C VAL A 81 -15.45 23.60 -15.68
N THR A 82 -14.27 24.20 -15.87
CA THR A 82 -12.98 23.51 -15.79
C THR A 82 -12.72 23.01 -14.38
N VAL A 83 -13.05 23.82 -13.37
CA VAL A 83 -13.00 23.43 -11.95
C VAL A 83 -13.94 22.25 -11.68
N GLY A 84 -15.18 22.29 -12.19
CA GLY A 84 -16.14 21.19 -12.06
C GLY A 84 -15.64 19.89 -12.71
N VAL A 85 -15.04 19.97 -13.90
CA VAL A 85 -14.40 18.82 -14.57
C VAL A 85 -13.23 18.29 -13.75
N ALA A 86 -12.39 19.16 -13.17
CA ALA A 86 -11.28 18.75 -12.32
C ALA A 86 -11.75 18.04 -11.05
N VAL A 87 -12.87 18.47 -10.44
CA VAL A 87 -13.48 17.77 -9.30
C VAL A 87 -13.93 16.36 -9.71
N VAL A 88 -14.57 16.21 -10.87
CA VAL A 88 -14.96 14.88 -11.39
C VAL A 88 -13.71 14.02 -11.64
N LEU A 89 -12.68 14.58 -12.28
CA LEU A 89 -11.42 13.88 -12.52
C LEU A 89 -10.72 13.49 -11.21
N LEU A 90 -10.82 14.30 -10.16
CA LEU A 90 -10.29 13.96 -8.83
C LEU A 90 -10.93 12.69 -8.27
N PHE A 91 -12.26 12.57 -8.34
CA PHE A 91 -12.96 11.35 -7.92
C PHE A 91 -12.50 10.12 -8.73
N VAL A 92 -12.30 10.30 -10.04
CA VAL A 92 -11.80 9.23 -10.91
C VAL A 92 -10.34 8.89 -10.58
N ALA A 93 -9.49 9.88 -10.29
CA ALA A 93 -8.09 9.69 -9.91
C ALA A 93 -7.96 8.94 -8.58
N ILE A 94 -8.75 9.31 -7.57
CA ILE A 94 -8.83 8.60 -6.28
C ILE A 94 -9.25 7.15 -6.50
N SER A 95 -10.31 6.92 -7.27
CA SER A 95 -10.81 5.57 -7.57
C SER A 95 -9.78 4.72 -8.32
N ALA A 96 -9.11 5.29 -9.33
CA ALA A 96 -8.05 4.62 -10.08
C ALA A 96 -6.85 4.27 -9.18
N THR A 97 -6.49 5.17 -8.26
CA THR A 97 -5.42 4.95 -7.27
C THR A 97 -5.78 3.83 -6.30
N GLY A 98 -7.03 3.79 -5.82
CA GLY A 98 -7.55 2.66 -5.06
C GLY A 98 -7.47 1.34 -5.85
N GLY A 99 -7.80 1.37 -7.14
CA GLY A 99 -7.66 0.22 -8.03
C GLY A 99 -6.21 -0.25 -8.23
N VAL A 100 -5.24 0.67 -8.26
CA VAL A 100 -3.79 0.35 -8.27
C VAL A 100 -3.38 -0.27 -6.95
N TYR A 101 -3.83 0.30 -5.82
CA TYR A 101 -3.56 -0.21 -4.49
C TYR A 101 -4.05 -1.64 -4.32
N SER A 102 -5.33 -1.92 -4.61
CA SER A 102 -5.92 -3.25 -4.46
C SER A 102 -5.20 -4.29 -5.32
N ARG A 103 -4.93 -3.97 -6.59
CA ARG A 103 -4.17 -4.88 -7.48
C ARG A 103 -2.75 -5.14 -6.97
N ALA A 104 -2.10 -4.14 -6.40
CA ALA A 104 -0.76 -4.32 -5.82
C ALA A 104 -0.81 -5.19 -4.54
N VAL A 105 -1.86 -5.06 -3.72
CA VAL A 105 -2.11 -5.98 -2.59
C VAL A 105 -2.35 -7.40 -3.11
N ASP A 106 -3.17 -7.59 -4.13
CA ASP A 106 -3.44 -8.91 -4.71
C ASP A 106 -2.19 -9.56 -5.29
N GLN A 107 -1.34 -8.77 -5.94
CA GLN A 107 -0.15 -9.25 -6.62
C GLN A 107 0.98 -9.59 -5.64
N PHE A 108 1.22 -8.74 -4.63
CA PHE A 108 2.36 -8.87 -3.71
C PHE A 108 1.98 -9.35 -2.32
N GLY A 109 0.69 -9.40 -1.98
CA GLY A 109 0.21 -9.74 -0.64
C GLY A 109 0.71 -8.81 0.46
N GLN A 110 1.16 -7.60 0.10
CA GLN A 110 1.85 -6.69 1.00
C GLN A 110 1.36 -5.25 0.82
N THR A 111 0.78 -4.69 1.87
CA THR A 111 0.21 -3.32 1.87
C THR A 111 1.26 -2.24 1.72
N ARG A 112 2.52 -2.47 2.13
CA ARG A 112 3.61 -1.51 1.94
C ARG A 112 3.93 -1.26 0.47
N VAL A 113 4.02 -2.31 -0.35
CA VAL A 113 4.27 -2.16 -1.79
C VAL A 113 3.08 -1.46 -2.46
N ALA A 114 1.85 -1.83 -2.10
CA ALA A 114 0.65 -1.15 -2.58
C ALA A 114 0.63 0.34 -2.23
N GLY A 115 0.99 0.70 -0.99
CA GLY A 115 1.10 2.10 -0.56
C GLY A 115 2.16 2.89 -1.32
N LEU A 116 3.28 2.25 -1.69
CA LEU A 116 4.31 2.89 -2.53
C LEU A 116 3.83 3.10 -3.98
N PHE A 117 3.12 2.13 -4.56
CA PHE A 117 2.51 2.31 -5.89
C PHE A 117 1.47 3.42 -5.89
N ALA A 118 0.57 3.45 -4.90
CA ALA A 118 -0.44 4.49 -4.75
C ALA A 118 0.22 5.87 -4.56
N SER A 119 1.22 5.97 -3.68
CA SER A 119 1.98 7.20 -3.47
C SER A 119 2.63 7.68 -4.76
N LEU A 120 3.27 6.77 -5.50
CA LEU A 120 3.94 7.09 -6.76
C LEU A 120 2.96 7.52 -7.86
N ALA A 121 1.75 6.95 -7.89
CA ALA A 121 0.70 7.40 -8.82
C ALA A 121 0.33 8.86 -8.57
N VAL A 122 0.06 9.20 -7.30
CA VAL A 122 -0.33 10.56 -6.88
C VAL A 122 0.82 11.53 -7.12
N SER A 123 1.97 11.30 -6.48
CA SER A 123 3.09 12.23 -6.54
C SER A 123 3.71 12.30 -7.94
N GLY A 124 3.79 11.16 -8.65
CA GLY A 124 4.32 11.12 -10.02
C GLY A 124 3.45 11.92 -10.99
N GLY A 125 2.12 11.82 -10.88
CA GLY A 125 1.19 12.62 -11.68
C GLY A 125 1.32 14.12 -11.41
N LEU A 126 1.30 14.51 -10.13
CA LEU A 126 1.42 15.92 -9.74
C LEU A 126 2.78 16.53 -10.10
N VAL A 127 3.86 15.75 -10.04
CA VAL A 127 5.19 16.20 -10.49
C VAL A 127 5.26 16.39 -12.00
N ALA A 128 4.66 15.47 -12.76
CA ALA A 128 4.62 15.58 -14.21
C ALA A 128 3.86 16.85 -14.64
N ASP A 129 2.71 17.12 -14.02
CA ASP A 129 1.92 18.32 -14.27
C ASP A 129 2.68 19.61 -13.88
N ALA A 130 3.16 19.70 -12.63
CA ALA A 130 3.92 20.86 -12.17
C ALA A 130 5.17 21.12 -13.02
N GLY A 131 5.90 20.06 -13.41
CA GLY A 131 7.08 20.15 -14.27
C GLY A 131 6.75 20.64 -15.67
N VAL A 132 5.68 20.13 -16.29
CA VAL A 132 5.22 20.59 -17.61
C VAL A 132 4.77 22.05 -17.56
N LEU A 133 3.96 22.43 -16.56
CA LEU A 133 3.48 23.80 -16.40
C LEU A 133 4.61 24.79 -16.09
N LEU A 134 5.57 24.42 -15.24
CA LEU A 134 6.75 25.24 -14.95
C LEU A 134 7.60 25.43 -16.20
N LEU A 135 7.92 24.36 -16.92
CA LEU A 135 8.70 24.44 -18.16
C LEU A 135 7.98 25.31 -19.20
N TRP A 136 6.67 25.15 -19.33
CA TRP A 136 5.87 25.97 -20.26
C TRP A 136 5.86 27.44 -19.83
N THR A 137 5.75 27.73 -18.54
CA THR A 137 5.81 29.10 -18.01
C THR A 137 7.16 29.76 -18.31
N LEU A 138 8.27 29.07 -18.02
CA LEU A 138 9.63 29.58 -18.24
C LEU A 138 9.94 29.79 -19.73
N THR A 139 9.38 28.96 -20.60
CA THR A 139 9.57 29.10 -22.06
C THR A 139 8.66 30.15 -22.69
N SER A 140 7.53 30.47 -22.05
CA SER A 140 6.61 31.51 -22.53
C SER A 140 7.08 32.93 -22.19
N ASP A 141 7.86 33.09 -21.11
CA ASP A 141 8.49 34.37 -20.74
C ASP A 141 9.94 34.15 -20.28
N PRO A 142 10.90 34.05 -21.23
CA PRO A 142 12.31 33.81 -20.91
C PRO A 142 13.00 35.00 -20.26
N SER A 143 12.37 36.18 -20.26
CA SER A 143 12.94 37.41 -19.69
C SER A 143 12.71 37.51 -18.18
N ARG A 144 11.75 36.75 -17.66
CA ARG A 144 11.41 36.72 -16.25
C ARG A 144 12.47 35.94 -15.45
N PRO A 145 13.15 36.58 -14.48
CA PRO A 145 14.02 35.85 -13.56
C PRO A 145 13.17 34.96 -12.63
N PHE A 146 13.68 33.76 -12.32
CA PHE A 146 13.10 32.91 -11.29
C PHE A 146 13.60 33.41 -9.93
N ASP A 147 12.70 33.96 -9.12
CA ASP A 147 13.04 34.64 -7.87
C ASP A 147 12.25 34.08 -6.69
N LEU A 148 12.92 33.29 -5.84
CA LEU A 148 12.30 32.69 -4.66
C LEU A 148 11.85 33.74 -3.64
N ASP A 149 12.47 34.92 -3.61
CA ASP A 149 12.09 36.01 -2.71
C ASP A 149 10.71 36.57 -3.08
N ALA A 150 10.26 36.37 -4.32
CA ALA A 150 8.92 36.72 -4.77
C ALA A 150 7.82 36.01 -3.97
N ILE A 151 8.09 34.83 -3.39
CA ILE A 151 7.12 34.10 -2.54
C ILE A 151 6.73 34.94 -1.32
N ALA A 152 7.66 35.68 -0.74
CA ALA A 152 7.43 36.48 0.46
C ALA A 152 7.05 37.94 0.16
N THR A 153 7.42 38.45 -1.02
CA THR A 153 7.38 39.87 -1.34
C THR A 153 6.32 40.24 -2.38
N SER A 154 5.87 39.28 -3.20
CA SER A 154 4.94 39.56 -4.29
C SER A 154 3.52 39.82 -3.79
N PRO A 155 2.82 40.85 -4.31
CA PRO A 155 1.41 41.08 -4.02
C PRO A 155 0.48 40.06 -4.70
N THR A 156 0.98 39.27 -5.64
CA THR A 156 0.26 38.22 -6.38
C THR A 156 0.95 36.87 -6.23
N ILE A 157 0.23 35.77 -6.50
CA ILE A 157 0.76 34.42 -6.36
C ILE A 157 1.86 34.17 -7.41
N PRO A 158 3.13 33.97 -6.99
CA PRO A 158 4.22 33.76 -7.92
C PRO A 158 4.33 32.27 -8.34
N PRO A 159 4.75 31.95 -9.58
CA PRO A 159 5.00 30.58 -10.05
C PRO A 159 6.03 29.83 -9.19
N GLU A 160 6.93 30.56 -8.52
CA GLU A 160 7.90 30.00 -7.59
C GLU A 160 7.21 29.22 -6.45
N LEU A 161 6.01 29.64 -6.03
CA LEU A 161 5.22 28.91 -5.05
C LEU A 161 4.81 27.53 -5.60
N GLY A 162 4.25 27.50 -6.81
CA GLY A 162 3.90 26.24 -7.48
C GLY A 162 5.11 25.35 -7.75
N ALA A 163 6.26 25.94 -8.08
CA ALA A 163 7.51 25.22 -8.24
C ALA A 163 7.99 24.56 -6.93
N VAL A 164 7.90 25.26 -5.80
CA VAL A 164 8.22 24.71 -4.47
C VAL A 164 7.27 23.57 -4.09
N VAL A 165 5.97 23.74 -4.30
CA VAL A 165 4.97 22.67 -4.06
C VAL A 165 5.25 21.46 -4.96
N GLY A 166 5.52 21.68 -6.24
CA GLY A 166 5.92 20.65 -7.20
C GLY A 166 7.20 19.92 -6.79
N ALA A 167 8.20 20.66 -6.28
CA ALA A 167 9.44 20.09 -5.76
C ALA A 167 9.20 19.19 -4.52
N GLY A 168 8.25 19.56 -3.66
CA GLY A 168 7.81 18.71 -2.54
C GLY A 168 7.25 17.37 -3.02
N PHE A 169 6.37 17.38 -4.02
CA PHE A 169 5.90 16.15 -4.64
C PHE A 169 7.01 15.39 -5.37
N ALA A 170 7.98 16.08 -5.97
CA ALA A 170 9.13 15.46 -6.64
C ALA A 170 10.00 14.69 -5.66
N LEU A 171 10.25 15.28 -4.48
CA LEU A 171 10.94 14.61 -3.39
C LEU A 171 10.16 13.36 -2.92
N TRP A 172 8.85 13.47 -2.74
CA TRP A 172 8.02 12.33 -2.36
C TRP A 172 8.03 11.21 -3.41
N ALA A 173 7.91 11.56 -4.68
CA ALA A 173 7.99 10.63 -5.81
C ALA A 173 9.36 9.94 -5.87
N ALA A 174 10.45 10.70 -5.66
CA ALA A 174 11.80 10.14 -5.62
C ALA A 174 11.98 9.16 -4.46
N ILE A 175 11.48 9.49 -3.26
CA ILE A 175 11.51 8.58 -2.10
C ILE A 175 10.73 7.29 -2.41
N ALA A 176 9.53 7.40 -3.00
CA ALA A 176 8.73 6.25 -3.37
C ALA A 176 9.44 5.38 -4.42
N LEU A 177 10.00 6.00 -5.46
CA LEU A 177 10.71 5.33 -6.54
C LEU A 177 11.98 4.61 -6.05
N LEU A 178 12.73 5.22 -5.13
CA LEU A 178 13.93 4.61 -4.54
C LEU A 178 13.59 3.42 -3.64
N ARG A 179 12.46 3.49 -2.91
CA ARG A 179 12.04 2.42 -1.97
C ARG A 179 11.31 1.27 -2.65
N LEU A 180 10.72 1.49 -3.82
CA LEU A 180 9.85 0.53 -4.48
C LEU A 180 10.58 -0.75 -4.94
N PRO A 181 11.75 -0.70 -5.61
CA PRO A 181 12.44 -1.92 -6.06
C PRO A 181 12.83 -2.84 -4.91
N GLY A 182 13.37 -2.29 -3.82
CA GLY A 182 13.74 -3.08 -2.63
C GLY A 182 12.52 -3.68 -1.94
N SER A 183 11.41 -2.95 -1.89
CA SER A 183 10.16 -3.45 -1.30
C SER A 183 9.54 -4.56 -2.17
N ILE A 184 9.55 -4.41 -3.50
CA ILE A 184 9.11 -5.45 -4.43
C ILE A 184 10.00 -6.70 -4.32
N ALA A 185 11.32 -6.52 -4.29
CA ALA A 185 12.26 -7.63 -4.15
C ALA A 185 12.04 -8.39 -2.83
N HIS A 186 11.82 -7.67 -1.73
CA HIS A 186 11.49 -8.26 -0.43
C HIS A 186 10.18 -9.05 -0.47
N ALA A 187 9.10 -8.45 -0.97
CA ALA A 187 7.80 -9.12 -1.07
C ALA A 187 7.88 -10.39 -1.92
N ARG A 188 8.56 -10.32 -3.08
CA ARG A 188 8.73 -11.48 -3.98
C ARG A 188 9.56 -12.59 -3.34
N ARG A 189 10.65 -12.25 -2.64
CA ARG A 189 11.44 -13.24 -1.90
C ARG A 189 10.58 -13.90 -0.83
N ARG A 190 9.80 -13.14 -0.07
CA ARG A 190 8.95 -13.69 0.98
C ARG A 190 7.84 -14.58 0.42
N GLN A 191 7.21 -14.20 -0.69
CA GLN A 191 6.25 -15.05 -1.40
C GLN A 191 6.91 -16.35 -1.88
N ALA A 192 8.10 -16.28 -2.47
CA ALA A 192 8.84 -17.46 -2.92
C ALA A 192 9.23 -18.38 -1.75
N ASP A 193 9.59 -17.82 -0.59
CA ASP A 193 9.87 -18.61 0.61
C ASP A 193 8.61 -19.30 1.15
N ILE A 194 7.46 -18.61 1.16
CA ILE A 194 6.18 -19.22 1.55
C ILE A 194 5.81 -20.36 0.60
N ASP A 195 5.93 -20.14 -0.70
CA ASP A 195 5.63 -21.15 -1.73
C ASP A 195 6.55 -22.38 -1.57
N ARG A 196 7.86 -22.14 -1.42
CA ARG A 196 8.86 -23.20 -1.17
C ARG A 196 8.51 -23.99 0.10
N LEU A 197 8.23 -23.30 1.21
CA LEU A 197 7.92 -23.96 2.48
C LEU A 197 6.65 -24.82 2.42
N ARG A 198 5.67 -24.46 1.59
CA ARG A 198 4.46 -25.26 1.38
C ARG A 198 4.71 -26.51 0.52
N LEU A 199 5.65 -26.44 -0.41
CA LEU A 199 5.95 -27.53 -1.34
C LEU A 199 7.00 -28.51 -0.80
N GLU A 200 8.06 -27.97 -0.21
CA GLU A 200 9.28 -28.70 0.15
C GLU A 200 9.58 -28.66 1.66
N GLY A 201 8.92 -27.77 2.40
CA GLY A 201 9.17 -27.57 3.82
C GLY A 201 8.68 -28.74 4.67
N SER A 202 9.32 -28.92 5.83
CA SER A 202 8.81 -29.79 6.87
C SER A 202 7.62 -29.12 7.56
N SER A 203 6.54 -29.87 7.70
CA SER A 203 5.28 -29.39 8.27
C SER A 203 5.06 -30.02 9.64
N PHE A 204 4.87 -29.16 10.65
CA PHE A 204 4.62 -29.57 12.03
C PHE A 204 3.29 -29.00 12.51
N THR A 205 2.47 -29.84 13.14
CA THR A 205 1.28 -29.37 13.84
C THR A 205 1.70 -28.67 15.13
N GLY A 206 1.27 -27.43 15.26
CA GLY A 206 1.47 -26.59 16.43
C GLY A 206 0.17 -26.16 17.09
N THR A 207 0.31 -25.47 18.21
CA THR A 207 -0.79 -24.89 18.97
C THR A 207 -0.46 -23.45 19.32
N LEU A 208 -1.44 -22.56 19.18
CA LEU A 208 -1.30 -21.16 19.57
C LEU A 208 -1.24 -21.08 21.09
N THR A 209 -0.09 -20.76 21.67
CA THR A 209 0.12 -20.76 23.12
C THR A 209 -0.10 -19.39 23.75
N ALA A 210 0.15 -18.31 23.00
CA ALA A 210 -0.09 -16.95 23.48
C ALA A 210 -0.55 -16.02 22.35
N VAL A 211 -1.43 -15.08 22.69
CA VAL A 211 -1.86 -13.98 21.83
C VAL A 211 -1.83 -12.71 22.66
N SER A 212 -1.02 -11.74 22.24
CA SER A 212 -0.87 -10.45 22.91
C SER A 212 -1.16 -9.33 21.92
N PHE A 213 -2.13 -8.48 22.26
CA PHE A 213 -2.46 -7.33 21.42
C PHE A 213 -1.35 -6.28 21.53
N ALA A 214 -0.83 -5.82 20.38
CA ALA A 214 0.27 -4.87 20.33
C ALA A 214 -0.17 -3.40 20.51
N ASN A 215 -1.44 -3.17 20.87
CA ASN A 215 -2.06 -1.85 21.01
C ASN A 215 -1.84 -0.94 19.79
N SER A 216 -1.90 -1.54 18.60
CA SER A 216 -1.69 -0.86 17.33
C SER A 216 -2.51 -1.51 16.23
N TRP A 217 -2.86 -0.69 15.24
CA TRP A 217 -3.63 -1.08 14.07
C TRP A 217 -2.89 -0.70 12.81
N LEU A 218 -3.08 -1.49 11.76
CA LEU A 218 -2.78 -1.06 10.41
C LEU A 218 -4.11 -0.86 9.69
N PHE A 219 -4.48 0.40 9.47
CA PHE A 219 -5.85 0.79 9.13
C PHE A 219 -6.79 0.36 10.27
N ASP A 220 -7.76 -0.50 10.01
CA ASP A 220 -8.72 -1.10 10.94
C ASP A 220 -8.29 -2.49 11.46
N LEU A 221 -7.14 -3.00 11.00
CA LEU A 221 -6.68 -4.35 11.35
C LEU A 221 -5.77 -4.33 12.59
N PRO A 222 -6.20 -4.90 13.74
CA PRO A 222 -5.36 -5.01 14.92
C PRO A 222 -4.13 -5.88 14.68
N ILE A 223 -3.02 -5.49 15.32
CA ILE A 223 -1.72 -6.17 15.28
C ILE A 223 -1.47 -6.87 16.61
N PHE A 224 -0.98 -8.11 16.55
CA PHE A 224 -0.68 -8.94 17.72
C PHE A 224 0.73 -9.53 17.65
N ASN A 225 1.29 -9.84 18.81
CA ASN A 225 2.39 -10.79 18.93
C ASN A 225 1.84 -12.12 19.43
N VAL A 226 2.19 -13.19 18.75
CA VAL A 226 1.71 -14.54 19.05
C VAL A 226 2.86 -15.50 19.26
N GLU A 227 2.62 -16.53 20.04
CA GLU A 227 3.53 -17.65 20.23
C GLU A 227 2.84 -18.94 19.82
N VAL A 228 3.57 -19.78 19.09
CA VAL A 228 3.09 -21.09 18.65
C VAL A 228 4.03 -22.16 19.17
N GLY A 229 3.51 -23.04 20.02
CA GLY A 229 4.21 -24.22 20.51
C GLY A 229 4.05 -25.39 19.55
N PHE A 230 5.13 -26.08 19.24
CA PHE A 230 5.15 -27.28 18.37
C PHE A 230 6.23 -28.26 18.83
N ILE A 231 6.16 -29.51 18.38
CA ILE A 231 7.10 -30.56 18.79
C ILE A 231 7.91 -31.00 17.57
N VAL A 232 9.24 -31.05 17.71
CA VAL A 232 10.17 -31.56 16.69
C VAL A 232 11.06 -32.61 17.36
N ASP A 233 11.09 -33.83 16.81
CA ASP A 233 11.89 -34.94 17.34
C ASP A 233 11.66 -35.22 18.83
N GLY A 234 10.41 -35.05 19.29
CA GLY A 234 10.02 -35.23 20.69
C GLY A 234 10.40 -34.08 21.63
N ALA A 235 11.08 -33.03 21.14
CA ALA A 235 11.41 -31.84 21.91
C ALA A 235 10.41 -30.70 21.66
N PRO A 236 9.85 -30.07 22.72
CA PRO A 236 8.99 -28.90 22.58
C PRO A 236 9.79 -27.69 22.10
N ARG A 237 9.22 -26.94 21.15
CA ARG A 237 9.74 -25.68 20.61
C ARG A 237 8.65 -24.63 20.57
N VAL A 238 9.05 -23.36 20.61
CA VAL A 238 8.14 -22.22 20.51
C VAL A 238 8.66 -21.29 19.41
N VAL A 239 7.76 -20.82 18.55
CA VAL A 239 8.05 -19.78 17.56
C VAL A 239 7.22 -18.53 17.87
N SER A 240 7.89 -17.38 17.92
CA SER A 240 7.22 -16.08 18.02
C SER A 240 6.89 -15.56 16.63
N ALA A 241 5.69 -15.00 16.46
CA ALA A 241 5.26 -14.38 15.22
C ALA A 241 4.43 -13.12 15.47
N HIS A 242 4.30 -12.31 14.43
CA HIS A 242 3.35 -11.22 14.35
C HIS A 242 2.09 -11.70 13.65
N MET A 243 0.94 -11.26 14.12
CA MET A 243 -0.34 -11.55 13.52
C MET A 243 -1.06 -10.24 13.18
N ARG A 244 -1.69 -10.20 12.02
CA ARG A 244 -2.61 -9.13 11.59
C ARG A 244 -3.88 -9.78 11.08
N THR A 245 -5.02 -9.37 11.62
CA THR A 245 -6.32 -9.94 11.26
C THR A 245 -7.43 -8.93 11.54
N SER A 246 -8.66 -9.21 11.13
CA SER A 246 -9.82 -8.43 11.55
C SER A 246 -10.18 -8.76 13.00
N ALA A 247 -10.84 -7.83 13.70
CA ALA A 247 -11.13 -7.97 15.13
C ALA A 247 -12.01 -9.21 15.44
N ASP A 248 -12.84 -9.65 14.49
CA ASP A 248 -13.72 -10.82 14.59
C ASP A 248 -13.04 -12.16 14.24
N ARG A 249 -11.78 -12.12 13.81
CA ARG A 249 -11.02 -13.29 13.33
C ARG A 249 -9.77 -13.57 14.15
N VAL A 250 -9.69 -13.03 15.37
CA VAL A 250 -8.59 -13.34 16.30
C VAL A 250 -8.73 -14.79 16.79
N PRO A 251 -7.81 -15.71 16.48
CA PRO A 251 -7.91 -17.10 16.92
C PRO A 251 -7.71 -17.20 18.44
N VAL A 252 -8.47 -18.07 19.09
CA VAL A 252 -8.33 -18.32 20.54
C VAL A 252 -7.05 -19.10 20.84
N VAL A 253 -6.46 -18.88 22.03
CA VAL A 253 -5.36 -19.71 22.53
C VAL A 253 -5.79 -21.18 22.55
N GLY A 254 -4.91 -22.08 22.12
CA GLY A 254 -5.18 -23.49 21.87
C GLY A 254 -5.59 -23.82 20.43
N SER A 255 -5.81 -22.81 19.58
CA SER A 255 -6.07 -23.02 18.14
C SER A 255 -4.93 -23.79 17.48
N ARG A 256 -5.29 -24.70 16.56
CA ARG A 256 -4.32 -25.48 15.78
C ARG A 256 -3.62 -24.59 14.76
N MET A 257 -2.31 -24.71 14.72
CA MET A 257 -1.44 -23.96 13.83
C MET A 257 -0.63 -24.94 12.99
N LEU A 258 -0.24 -24.51 11.80
CA LEU A 258 0.73 -25.20 10.97
C LEU A 258 2.04 -24.44 11.02
N VAL A 259 3.12 -25.11 11.42
CA VAL A 259 4.47 -24.55 11.42
C VAL A 259 5.24 -25.19 10.27
N LEU A 260 5.54 -24.39 9.26
CA LEU A 260 6.34 -24.80 8.11
C LEU A 260 7.78 -24.31 8.31
N THR A 261 8.75 -25.21 8.20
CA THR A 261 10.17 -24.86 8.34
C THR A 261 11.06 -25.63 7.38
N ASP A 262 12.22 -25.06 7.06
CA ASP A 262 13.26 -25.72 6.26
C ASP A 262 14.62 -25.78 6.97
N ASP A 263 15.57 -26.48 6.34
CA ASP A 263 16.96 -26.62 6.77
C ASP A 263 17.74 -25.30 6.76
N ARG A 264 17.24 -24.29 6.04
CA ARG A 264 17.77 -22.91 6.00
C ARG A 264 17.35 -22.08 7.21
N GLY A 265 16.52 -22.62 8.09
CA GLY A 265 15.99 -21.92 9.26
C GLY A 265 14.88 -20.92 8.91
N THR A 266 14.28 -21.02 7.73
CA THR A 266 13.11 -20.22 7.36
C THR A 266 11.89 -20.82 8.00
N THR A 267 11.14 -20.03 8.78
CA THR A 267 9.89 -20.48 9.40
C THR A 267 8.70 -19.66 8.90
N HIS A 268 7.59 -20.33 8.62
CA HIS A 268 6.30 -19.73 8.34
C HIS A 268 5.23 -20.41 9.20
N VAL A 269 4.24 -19.64 9.61
CA VAL A 269 3.16 -20.10 10.46
C VAL A 269 1.86 -19.79 9.75
N GLU A 270 0.94 -20.74 9.75
CA GLU A 270 -0.40 -20.60 9.19
C GLU A 270 -1.43 -21.15 10.17
N LEU A 271 -2.66 -20.64 10.11
CA LEU A 271 -3.77 -21.24 10.86
C LEU A 271 -4.18 -22.54 10.16
N ASP A 272 -4.33 -23.63 10.92
CA ASP A 272 -4.78 -24.91 10.37
C ASP A 272 -6.28 -24.85 10.07
N SER A 273 -6.62 -24.71 8.78
CA SER A 273 -8.01 -24.60 8.32
C SER A 273 -8.76 -25.94 8.27
N SER A 274 -8.06 -27.07 8.44
CA SER A 274 -8.66 -28.39 8.28
C SER A 274 -9.68 -28.76 9.37
N ASN A 275 -9.60 -28.10 10.54
CA ASN A 275 -10.35 -28.52 11.74
C ASN A 275 -11.34 -27.47 12.27
N GLY A 276 -11.63 -26.42 11.49
CA GLY A 276 -12.46 -25.29 11.89
C GLY A 276 -11.76 -24.41 12.94
N ALA A 277 -11.45 -23.17 12.58
CA ALA A 277 -10.87 -22.23 13.52
C ALA A 277 -11.93 -21.67 14.47
N THR A 278 -11.60 -21.60 15.77
CA THR A 278 -12.42 -20.88 16.76
C THR A 278 -11.83 -19.50 16.99
N PHE A 279 -12.67 -18.48 16.90
CA PHE A 279 -12.26 -17.09 17.06
C PHE A 279 -12.78 -16.50 18.37
N GLU A 280 -12.09 -15.47 18.84
CA GLU A 280 -12.43 -14.72 20.04
C GLU A 280 -13.80 -14.05 19.91
N PRO A 281 -14.77 -14.32 20.81
CA PRO A 281 -16.10 -13.73 20.76
C PRO A 281 -16.13 -12.25 21.14
N ASP A 282 -15.25 -11.78 22.04
CA ASP A 282 -15.21 -10.36 22.40
C ASP A 282 -14.38 -9.57 21.38
N VAL A 283 -15.06 -9.09 20.35
CA VAL A 283 -14.47 -8.29 19.27
C VAL A 283 -14.14 -6.85 19.72
N ARG A 284 -14.87 -6.34 20.71
CA ARG A 284 -14.83 -4.91 21.09
C ARG A 284 -13.48 -4.50 21.67
N LYS A 285 -12.79 -5.40 22.36
CA LYS A 285 -11.45 -5.16 22.91
C LYS A 285 -10.37 -4.90 21.86
N TYR A 286 -10.64 -5.18 20.59
CA TYR A 286 -9.69 -4.96 19.48
C TYR A 286 -10.21 -3.94 18.45
N ALA A 287 -11.38 -3.35 18.68
CA ALA A 287 -11.90 -2.29 17.83
C ALA A 287 -10.91 -1.12 17.81
N ALA A 288 -10.67 -0.58 16.61
CA ALA A 288 -9.92 0.66 16.50
C ALA A 288 -10.67 1.76 17.28
N PRO A 289 -9.97 2.68 17.96
CA PRO A 289 -10.62 3.85 18.53
C PRO A 289 -11.34 4.60 17.40
N ASP A 290 -12.60 4.98 17.63
CA ASP A 290 -13.30 5.90 16.72
C ASP A 290 -12.46 7.18 16.65
N GLY A 291 -11.78 7.38 15.52
CA GLY A 291 -10.87 8.51 15.28
C GLY A 291 -11.60 9.83 15.16
#